data_AF-A0A4U8SM01-F1
#
_entry.id   AF-A0A4U8SM01-F1
#
_cell.length_a   1.000
_cell.length_b   1.000
_cell.length_c   1.000
_cell.angle_alpha   90.00
_cell.angle_beta   90.00
_cell.angle_gamma   90.00
#
_symmetry.space_group_name_H-M   'P 1'
#
loop_
_entity.id
_entity.type
_entity.pdbx_description
1 polymer ?
#
loop_
_entity_poly.entity_id
_entity_poly.type
_entity_poly.pdbx_seq_one_letter_code
_entity_poly.pdbx_strand_id
1 'polypeptide(L)'
;MNTNEKHHPDLLLKSNPWKGGESKKLIAIGASTGGVDAIAKVLEALPRDLPPIVITQHIPGNFSTSFAQRLNRISKLDVYEVREKIVLNDSCAYLAAGGFHMILGRGHNDYYASPQEGIRISRHCPSVDVMFRSVNNIAGKNALAIIMTGMGDDGSIGIKELYDNGAYTIAQDEASCVVFGMPKQAIAKGAICEVVSLDSMVDKILSFAAGNLKRFHKEESSGENG
;
A
#
# COMPACT_ATOMS: atom_id res chain seq x y z
N MET A 1 -24.28 11.98 -9.72
CA MET A 1 -23.58 10.71 -9.98
C MET A 1 -23.87 9.77 -8.82
N ASN A 2 -24.21 8.51 -9.10
CA ASN A 2 -24.55 7.53 -8.06
C ASN A 2 -23.28 7.18 -7.27
N THR A 3 -23.17 7.65 -6.03
CA THR A 3 -21.96 7.53 -5.20
C THR A 3 -21.67 6.09 -4.74
N ASN A 4 -22.58 5.15 -5.02
CA ASN A 4 -22.49 3.74 -4.67
C ASN A 4 -21.96 2.83 -5.78
N GLU A 5 -21.80 3.34 -7.01
CA GLU A 5 -21.27 2.52 -8.10
C GLU A 5 -19.80 2.17 -7.84
N LYS A 6 -19.47 0.87 -7.95
CA LYS A 6 -18.10 0.38 -7.77
C LYS A 6 -17.39 0.41 -9.11
N HIS A 7 -16.51 1.39 -9.29
CA HIS A 7 -15.64 1.48 -10.46
C HIS A 7 -14.34 0.66 -10.28
N HIS A 8 -13.93 -0.04 -11.34
CA HIS A 8 -12.69 -0.79 -11.39
C HIS A 8 -11.50 0.15 -11.64
N PRO A 9 -10.29 -0.12 -11.10
CA PRO A 9 -9.16 0.80 -11.27
C PRO A 9 -8.71 0.98 -12.74
N ASP A 10 -9.12 0.12 -13.68
CA ASP A 10 -8.81 0.26 -15.11
C ASP A 10 -9.36 1.55 -15.72
N LEU A 11 -10.42 2.12 -15.12
CA LEU A 11 -11.01 3.37 -15.58
C LEU A 11 -10.09 4.59 -15.34
N LEU A 12 -9.12 4.46 -14.44
CA LEU A 12 -8.18 5.53 -14.09
C LEU A 12 -6.73 5.17 -14.41
N LEU A 13 -6.33 3.92 -14.13
CA LEU A 13 -4.97 3.44 -14.26
C LEU A 13 -4.95 2.03 -14.84
N LYS A 14 -4.43 1.89 -16.06
CA LYS A 14 -4.23 0.57 -16.69
C LYS A 14 -3.22 -0.26 -15.91
N SER A 15 -3.47 -1.56 -15.79
CA SER A 15 -2.48 -2.50 -15.29
C SER A 15 -1.32 -2.62 -16.28
N ASN A 16 -0.10 -2.39 -15.82
CA ASN A 16 1.14 -2.57 -16.56
C ASN A 16 2.25 -3.00 -15.59
N PRO A 17 2.20 -4.24 -15.07
CA PRO A 17 3.05 -4.66 -13.96
C PRO A 17 4.53 -4.54 -14.31
N TRP A 18 5.33 -3.98 -13.41
CA TRP A 18 6.78 -3.93 -13.58
C TRP A 18 7.35 -5.35 -13.56
N LYS A 19 7.98 -5.75 -14.66
CA LYS A 19 8.65 -7.06 -14.82
C LYS A 19 10.18 -6.97 -14.78
N GLY A 20 10.73 -5.80 -14.49
CA GLY A 20 12.18 -5.63 -14.39
C GLY A 20 12.79 -6.33 -13.18
N GLY A 21 14.12 -6.38 -13.15
CA GLY A 21 14.92 -7.01 -12.09
C GLY A 21 14.87 -6.28 -10.74
N GLU A 22 15.90 -6.51 -9.93
CA GLU A 22 16.04 -5.82 -8.64
C GLU A 22 16.02 -4.29 -8.82
N SER A 23 15.25 -3.61 -7.97
CA SER A 23 15.18 -2.15 -7.93
C SER A 23 15.03 -1.65 -6.50
N LYS A 24 14.98 -0.32 -6.33
CA LYS A 24 14.69 0.29 -5.02
C LYS A 24 13.45 -0.34 -4.40
N LYS A 25 13.53 -0.62 -3.10
CA LYS A 25 12.42 -1.15 -2.31
C LYS A 25 11.38 -0.05 -2.08
N LEU A 26 10.12 -0.45 -1.92
CA LEU A 26 9.00 0.45 -1.63
C LEU A 26 8.03 -0.26 -0.70
N ILE A 27 7.51 0.44 0.32
CA ILE A 27 6.49 -0.09 1.22
C ILE A 27 5.19 0.65 0.94
N ALA A 28 4.09 -0.08 0.77
CA ALA A 28 2.77 0.48 0.50
C ALA A 28 1.76 0.02 1.57
N ILE A 29 1.04 0.97 2.17
CA ILE A 29 0.08 0.73 3.25
C ILE A 29 -1.30 1.23 2.83
N GLY A 30 -2.32 0.38 2.94
CA GLY A 30 -3.72 0.71 2.71
C GLY A 30 -4.58 0.46 3.94
N ALA A 31 -5.38 1.45 4.36
CA ALA A 31 -6.25 1.34 5.53
C ALA A 31 -7.53 2.21 5.43
N SER A 32 -8.51 1.92 6.30
CA SER A 32 -9.78 2.66 6.37
C SER A 32 -10.23 2.82 7.83
N THR A 33 -11.42 2.37 8.23
CA THR A 33 -11.92 2.44 9.61
C THR A 33 -10.92 1.79 10.60
N GLY A 34 -10.51 2.56 11.62
CA GLY A 34 -9.46 2.18 12.59
C GLY A 34 -8.03 2.41 12.10
N GLY A 35 -7.85 2.73 10.82
CA GLY A 35 -6.54 2.86 10.19
C GLY A 35 -5.74 4.07 10.68
N VAL A 36 -6.39 5.17 11.08
CA VAL A 36 -5.69 6.36 11.62
C VAL A 36 -4.82 6.00 12.83
N ASP A 37 -5.37 5.28 13.80
CA ASP A 37 -4.63 4.90 15.00
C ASP A 37 -3.70 3.72 14.74
N ALA A 38 -4.09 2.79 13.86
CA ALA A 38 -3.23 1.65 13.51
C ALA A 38 -1.96 2.10 12.75
N ILE A 39 -2.09 2.98 11.76
CA ILE A 39 -0.97 3.59 11.02
C ILE A 39 -0.09 4.40 11.99
N ALA A 40 -0.70 5.21 12.87
CA ALA A 40 0.05 5.99 13.85
C ALA A 40 0.90 5.09 14.76
N LYS A 41 0.33 4.00 15.27
CA LYS A 41 1.05 3.02 16.11
C LYS A 41 2.24 2.39 15.38
N VAL A 42 2.06 2.01 14.12
CA VAL A 42 3.14 1.44 13.30
C VAL A 42 4.23 2.48 13.06
N LEU A 43 3.89 3.68 12.59
CA LEU A 43 4.88 4.71 12.25
C LEU A 43 5.65 5.23 13.46
N GLU A 44 5.02 5.33 14.63
CA GLU A 44 5.68 5.74 15.89
C GLU A 44 6.80 4.77 16.30
N ALA A 45 6.63 3.47 16.03
CA ALA A 45 7.60 2.44 16.36
C ALA A 45 8.72 2.27 15.33
N LEU A 46 8.58 2.83 14.12
CA LEU A 46 9.56 2.64 13.05
C LEU A 46 10.83 3.50 13.26
N PRO A 47 12.02 2.93 13.02
CA PRO A 47 13.28 3.69 12.99
C PRO A 47 13.44 4.46 11.67
N ARG A 48 14.56 5.18 11.53
CA ARG A 48 15.03 5.67 10.23
C ARG A 48 15.68 4.52 9.44
N ASP A 49 16.23 4.85 8.27
CA ASP A 49 16.91 3.92 7.34
C ASP A 49 15.98 2.87 6.73
N LEU A 50 14.74 3.28 6.48
CA LEU A 50 13.73 2.48 5.80
C LEU A 50 13.55 2.92 4.34
N PRO A 51 13.16 2.00 3.43
CA PRO A 51 12.65 2.39 2.12
C PRO A 51 11.49 3.38 2.23
N PRO A 52 11.18 4.17 1.19
CA PRO A 52 10.02 5.04 1.18
C PRO A 52 8.74 4.28 1.50
N ILE A 53 7.87 4.90 2.29
CA ILE A 53 6.56 4.34 2.67
C ILE A 53 5.46 5.19 2.03
N VAL A 54 4.56 4.58 1.28
CA VAL A 54 3.40 5.26 0.69
C VAL A 54 2.12 4.76 1.34
N ILE A 55 1.25 5.67 1.73
CA ILE A 55 0.11 5.39 2.60
C ILE A 55 -1.16 5.96 1.96
N THR A 56 -2.13 5.08 1.70
CA THR A 56 -3.51 5.50 1.41
C THR A 56 -4.40 5.14 2.58
N GLN A 57 -4.89 6.16 3.27
CA GLN A 57 -5.92 6.06 4.28
C GLN A 57 -7.22 6.62 3.71
N HIS A 58 -8.34 5.91 3.87
CA HIS A 58 -9.65 6.52 3.59
C HIS A 58 -9.93 7.60 4.63
N ILE A 59 -9.69 8.84 4.25
CA ILE A 59 -9.85 10.02 5.09
C ILE A 59 -10.48 11.14 4.25
N PRO A 60 -11.46 11.88 4.79
CA PRO A 60 -12.01 13.02 4.06
C PRO A 60 -10.93 14.11 3.87
N GLY A 61 -11.02 14.87 2.78
CA GLY A 61 -10.03 15.89 2.39
C GLY A 61 -9.65 16.87 3.50
N ASN A 62 -10.61 17.27 4.33
CA ASN A 62 -10.39 18.23 5.42
C ASN A 62 -9.51 17.69 6.57
N PHE A 63 -9.22 16.38 6.60
CA PHE A 63 -8.51 15.73 7.71
C PHE A 63 -7.16 15.11 7.31
N SER A 64 -6.83 14.98 6.02
CA SER A 64 -5.57 14.37 5.60
C SER A 64 -4.34 15.19 6.03
N THR A 65 -4.41 16.52 5.94
CA THR A 65 -3.31 17.40 6.37
C THR A 65 -3.01 17.29 7.86
N SER A 66 -4.04 17.34 8.71
CA SER A 66 -3.86 17.21 10.16
C SER A 66 -3.36 15.82 10.55
N PHE A 67 -3.75 14.79 9.80
CA PHE A 67 -3.23 13.44 9.99
C PHE A 67 -1.76 13.32 9.61
N ALA A 68 -1.34 13.81 8.43
CA ALA A 68 0.07 13.85 8.03
C ALA A 68 0.94 14.60 9.07
N GLN A 69 0.47 15.75 9.55
CA GLN A 69 1.15 16.52 10.59
C GLN A 69 1.25 15.75 11.92
N ARG A 70 0.20 15.00 12.31
CA ARG A 70 0.25 14.13 13.49
C ARG A 70 1.30 13.05 13.32
N LEU A 71 1.30 12.35 12.19
CA LEU A 71 2.27 11.30 11.88
C LEU A 71 3.71 11.84 11.91
N ASN A 72 3.94 13.03 11.33
CA ASN A 72 5.26 13.67 11.33
C ASN A 72 5.77 14.00 12.74
N ARG A 73 4.88 14.29 13.70
CA ARG A 73 5.28 14.60 15.09
C ARG A 73 5.63 13.37 15.91
N ILE A 74 5.00 12.23 15.63
CA ILE A 74 5.18 11.00 16.43
C ILE A 74 6.20 10.04 15.81
N SER A 75 6.50 10.18 14.52
CA SER A 75 7.41 9.31 13.79
C SER A 75 8.85 9.82 13.80
N LYS A 76 9.81 8.90 13.64
CA LYS A 76 11.21 9.23 13.32
C LYS A 76 11.43 9.50 11.83
N LEU A 77 10.45 9.12 10.99
CA LEU A 77 10.41 9.35 9.55
C LEU A 77 9.86 10.74 9.26
N ASP A 78 10.33 11.35 8.17
CA ASP A 78 9.76 12.59 7.65
C ASP A 78 8.46 12.26 6.90
N VAL A 79 7.33 12.84 7.30
CA VAL A 79 6.00 12.51 6.76
C VAL A 79 5.42 13.67 5.95
N TYR A 80 5.05 13.38 4.71
CA TYR A 80 4.53 14.35 3.75
C TYR A 80 3.11 13.99 3.31
N GLU A 81 2.27 14.99 3.06
CA GLU A 81 1.02 14.82 2.32
C GLU A 81 1.28 15.07 0.84
N VAL A 82 0.89 14.13 -0.03
CA VAL A 82 1.13 14.21 -1.47
C VAL A 82 0.12 15.16 -2.12
N ARG A 83 0.46 16.44 -2.18
CA ARG A 83 -0.33 17.52 -2.82
C ARG A 83 0.24 18.01 -4.15
N GLU A 84 1.44 17.56 -4.48
CA GLU A 84 2.12 17.82 -5.74
C GLU A 84 3.04 16.64 -6.07
N LYS A 85 3.67 16.67 -7.24
CA LYS A 85 4.63 15.64 -7.62
C LYS A 85 5.85 15.71 -6.70
N ILE A 86 6.13 14.64 -5.98
CA ILE A 86 7.23 14.54 -5.01
C ILE A 86 8.08 13.30 -5.28
N VAL A 87 9.41 13.43 -5.13
CA VAL A 87 10.34 12.31 -5.19
C VAL A 87 10.29 11.52 -3.88
N LEU A 88 10.26 10.19 -3.98
CA LEU A 88 10.22 9.30 -2.84
C LEU A 88 11.64 8.99 -2.35
N ASN A 89 11.94 9.47 -1.16
CA ASN A 89 13.23 9.29 -0.50
C ASN A 89 13.12 8.26 0.62
N ASP A 90 14.23 7.60 0.91
CA ASP A 90 14.36 6.74 2.09
C ASP A 90 14.12 7.55 3.38
N SER A 91 13.71 6.86 4.44
CA SER A 91 13.33 7.45 5.74
C SER A 91 12.15 8.44 5.67
N CYS A 92 11.34 8.38 4.62
CA CYS A 92 10.16 9.23 4.44
C CYS A 92 8.87 8.41 4.29
N ALA A 93 7.76 8.95 4.78
CA ALA A 93 6.41 8.42 4.55
C ALA A 93 5.53 9.45 3.81
N TYR A 94 4.69 8.98 2.90
CA TYR A 94 3.91 9.81 1.98
C TYR A 94 2.44 9.43 2.06
N LEU A 95 1.62 10.31 2.63
CA LEU A 95 0.18 10.13 2.79
C LEU A 95 -0.54 10.72 1.57
N ALA A 96 -1.43 9.94 0.96
CA ALA A 96 -2.33 10.44 -0.08
C ALA A 96 -3.21 11.59 0.45
N ALA A 97 -3.27 12.71 -0.27
CA ALA A 97 -4.18 13.80 0.06
C ALA A 97 -5.64 13.36 -0.11
N GLY A 98 -6.51 13.69 0.84
CA GLY A 98 -7.92 13.34 0.73
C GLY A 98 -8.58 14.03 -0.47
N GLY A 99 -9.37 13.29 -1.25
CA GLY A 99 -9.97 13.80 -2.50
C GLY A 99 -9.09 13.64 -3.75
N PHE A 100 -7.86 13.14 -3.63
CA PHE A 100 -6.97 12.84 -4.75
C PHE A 100 -6.49 11.40 -4.68
N HIS A 101 -6.42 10.70 -5.81
CA HIS A 101 -5.68 9.45 -5.88
C HIS A 101 -4.18 9.70 -5.81
N MET A 102 -3.45 8.85 -5.10
CA MET A 102 -1.99 8.86 -5.15
C MET A 102 -1.51 7.91 -6.24
N ILE A 103 -0.79 8.45 -7.22
CA ILE A 103 -0.26 7.71 -8.36
C ILE A 103 1.26 7.68 -8.27
N LEU A 104 1.78 6.47 -8.27
CA LEU A 104 3.20 6.21 -8.28
C LEU A 104 3.73 6.13 -9.71
N GLY A 105 4.91 6.69 -9.92
CA GLY A 105 5.61 6.63 -11.18
C GLY A 105 7.12 6.44 -10.99
N ARG A 106 7.80 6.10 -12.08
CA ARG A 106 9.22 5.79 -12.11
C ARG A 106 9.95 6.72 -13.08
N GLY A 107 11.00 7.39 -12.58
CA GLY A 107 12.01 8.06 -13.39
C GLY A 107 13.19 7.12 -13.68
N HIS A 108 14.33 7.64 -14.12
CA HIS A 108 15.49 6.80 -14.45
C HIS A 108 15.97 6.00 -13.22
N ASN A 109 16.17 6.66 -12.08
CA ASN A 109 16.66 6.04 -10.84
C ASN A 109 15.74 6.18 -9.62
N ASP A 110 14.66 6.95 -9.72
CA ASP A 110 13.83 7.34 -8.58
C ASP A 110 12.36 7.05 -8.80
N TYR A 111 11.64 6.87 -7.69
CA TYR A 111 10.18 6.83 -7.67
C TYR A 111 9.64 8.21 -7.32
N TYR A 112 8.45 8.51 -7.86
CA TYR A 112 7.70 9.71 -7.51
C TYR A 112 6.26 9.35 -7.18
N ALA A 113 5.64 10.16 -6.34
CA ALA A 113 4.20 10.16 -6.13
C ALA A 113 3.62 11.48 -6.63
N SER A 114 2.44 11.41 -7.24
CA SER A 114 1.69 12.60 -7.66
C SER A 114 0.22 12.45 -7.24
N PRO A 115 -0.46 13.55 -6.87
CA PRO A 115 -1.91 13.54 -6.73
C PRO A 115 -2.56 13.49 -8.12
N GLN A 116 -3.66 12.76 -8.23
CA GLN A 116 -4.49 12.72 -9.43
C GLN A 116 -5.97 12.86 -9.04
N GLU A 117 -6.62 13.88 -9.59
CA GLU A 117 -8.08 13.97 -9.55
C GLU A 117 -8.69 12.86 -10.41
N GLY A 118 -9.86 12.37 -10.00
CA GLY A 118 -10.54 11.33 -10.74
C GLY A 118 -11.85 10.89 -10.12
N ILE A 119 -12.53 10.00 -10.84
CA ILE A 119 -13.71 9.31 -10.34
C ILE A 119 -13.33 8.43 -9.15
N ARG A 120 -14.28 8.18 -8.25
CA ARG A 120 -14.06 7.26 -7.12
C ARG A 120 -13.82 5.84 -7.63
N ILE A 121 -12.69 5.26 -7.28
CA ILE A 121 -12.36 3.85 -7.55
C ILE A 121 -12.65 3.03 -6.30
N SER A 122 -13.28 1.87 -6.45
CA SER A 122 -13.73 1.06 -5.30
C SER A 122 -14.56 1.87 -4.27
N ARG A 123 -15.29 2.90 -4.76
CA ARG A 123 -16.09 3.89 -4.01
C ARG A 123 -15.31 4.93 -3.19
N HIS A 124 -13.99 5.01 -3.36
CA HIS A 124 -13.11 5.89 -2.58
C HIS A 124 -12.23 6.80 -3.47
N CYS A 125 -11.86 7.95 -2.91
CA CYS A 125 -10.84 8.86 -3.43
C CYS A 125 -10.21 9.62 -2.24
N PRO A 126 -8.99 9.27 -1.79
CA PRO A 126 -8.06 8.31 -2.40
C PRO A 126 -8.56 6.86 -2.33
N SER A 127 -8.11 6.02 -3.27
CA SER A 127 -8.39 4.58 -3.31
C SER A 127 -7.11 3.79 -3.12
N VAL A 128 -7.18 2.76 -2.28
CA VAL A 128 -6.06 1.85 -2.00
C VAL A 128 -5.72 1.01 -3.23
N ASP A 129 -6.71 0.56 -4.00
CA ASP A 129 -6.47 -0.18 -5.25
C ASP A 129 -5.64 0.62 -6.25
N VAL A 130 -5.91 1.93 -6.38
CA VAL A 130 -5.18 2.81 -7.29
C VAL A 130 -3.72 2.96 -6.88
N MET A 131 -3.46 3.15 -5.58
CA MET A 131 -2.09 3.19 -5.06
C MET A 131 -1.39 1.84 -5.25
N PHE A 132 -2.00 0.72 -4.84
CA PHE A 132 -1.35 -0.59 -4.98
C PHE A 132 -1.08 -0.96 -6.45
N ARG A 133 -2.00 -0.65 -7.36
CA ARG A 133 -1.77 -0.87 -8.79
C ARG A 133 -0.62 -0.02 -9.33
N SER A 134 -0.55 1.27 -8.96
CA SER A 134 0.57 2.10 -9.41
C SER A 134 1.91 1.62 -8.83
N VAL A 135 1.94 1.17 -7.57
CA VAL A 135 3.10 0.47 -6.98
C VAL A 135 3.47 -0.77 -7.80
N ASN A 136 2.49 -1.59 -8.19
CA ASN A 136 2.72 -2.78 -9.01
C ASN A 136 3.35 -2.43 -10.37
N ASN A 137 2.91 -1.33 -10.96
CA ASN A 137 3.39 -0.86 -12.26
C ASN A 137 4.83 -0.33 -12.23
N ILE A 138 5.39 0.00 -11.05
CA ILE A 138 6.74 0.61 -10.95
C ILE A 138 7.77 -0.20 -10.16
N ALA A 139 7.31 -1.00 -9.20
CA ALA A 139 8.17 -1.73 -8.26
C ALA A 139 7.96 -3.24 -8.36
N GLY A 140 6.72 -3.71 -8.60
CA GLY A 140 6.40 -5.13 -8.69
C GLY A 140 6.87 -5.91 -7.46
N LYS A 141 7.67 -6.96 -7.67
CA LYS A 141 8.26 -7.79 -6.60
C LYS A 141 9.14 -7.03 -5.58
N ASN A 142 9.60 -5.82 -5.92
CA ASN A 142 10.41 -4.99 -5.02
C ASN A 142 9.56 -4.22 -3.99
N ALA A 143 8.26 -4.51 -3.90
CA ALA A 143 7.36 -3.89 -2.93
C ALA A 143 6.97 -4.83 -1.78
N LEU A 144 6.78 -4.24 -0.60
CA LEU A 144 5.97 -4.79 0.48
C LEU A 144 4.62 -4.09 0.47
N ALA A 145 3.52 -4.83 0.39
CA ALA A 145 2.18 -4.26 0.49
C ALA A 145 1.45 -4.75 1.74
N ILE A 146 0.86 -3.81 2.47
CA ILE A 146 0.24 -4.01 3.76
C ILE A 146 -1.21 -3.53 3.67
N ILE A 147 -2.17 -4.42 3.90
CA ILE A 147 -3.58 -4.06 4.02
C ILE A 147 -4.02 -4.16 5.47
N MET A 148 -4.51 -3.06 6.03
CA MET A 148 -4.85 -2.92 7.44
C MET A 148 -6.37 -2.81 7.64
N THR A 149 -6.78 -2.70 8.91
CA THR A 149 -8.16 -2.51 9.35
C THR A 149 -8.93 -1.53 8.47
N GLY A 150 -10.17 -1.89 8.16
CA GLY A 150 -10.99 -1.11 7.27
C GLY A 150 -12.25 -1.82 6.83
N MET A 151 -13.28 -1.04 6.50
CA MET A 151 -14.51 -1.55 5.91
C MET A 151 -14.39 -1.66 4.38
N GLY A 152 -15.07 -2.67 3.81
CA GLY A 152 -15.19 -2.83 2.36
C GLY A 152 -14.07 -3.68 1.76
N ASP A 153 -13.86 -3.50 0.46
CA ASP A 153 -12.98 -4.33 -0.37
C ASP A 153 -11.96 -3.52 -1.19
N ASP A 154 -11.83 -2.22 -0.95
CA ASP A 154 -10.78 -1.41 -1.59
C ASP A 154 -9.40 -1.94 -1.18
N GLY A 155 -8.46 -1.92 -2.12
CA GLY A 155 -7.14 -2.50 -2.01
C GLY A 155 -7.07 -3.98 -2.39
N SER A 156 -8.19 -4.70 -2.42
CA SER A 156 -8.20 -6.15 -2.69
C SER A 156 -7.85 -6.50 -4.14
N ILE A 157 -8.07 -5.59 -5.10
CA ILE A 157 -7.69 -5.77 -6.51
C ILE A 157 -6.19 -5.50 -6.64
N GLY A 158 -5.73 -4.32 -6.20
CA GLY A 158 -4.34 -3.91 -6.35
C GLY A 158 -3.36 -4.79 -5.56
N ILE A 159 -3.73 -5.24 -4.36
CA ILE A 159 -2.86 -6.15 -3.58
C ILE A 159 -2.79 -7.54 -4.21
N LYS A 160 -3.85 -8.00 -4.88
CA LYS A 160 -3.82 -9.25 -5.65
C LYS A 160 -2.88 -9.13 -6.86
N GLU A 161 -2.91 -8.00 -7.55
CA GLU A 161 -1.97 -7.74 -8.65
C GLU A 161 -0.51 -7.70 -8.19
N LEU A 162 -0.24 -7.09 -7.03
CA LEU A 162 1.08 -7.10 -6.40
C LEU A 162 1.49 -8.52 -6.01
N TYR A 163 0.59 -9.27 -5.38
CA TYR A 163 0.82 -10.67 -5.04
C TYR A 163 1.11 -11.50 -6.30
N ASP A 164 0.35 -11.36 -7.38
CA ASP A 164 0.58 -12.11 -8.61
C ASP A 164 1.89 -11.70 -9.29
N ASN A 165 2.37 -10.48 -9.05
CA ASN A 165 3.64 -9.99 -9.53
C ASN A 165 4.83 -10.28 -8.59
N GLY A 166 4.64 -11.14 -7.59
CA GLY A 166 5.70 -11.63 -6.70
C GLY A 166 6.06 -10.69 -5.55
N ALA A 167 5.29 -9.62 -5.31
CA ALA A 167 5.45 -8.80 -4.11
C ALA A 167 5.14 -9.61 -2.86
N TYR A 168 5.74 -9.21 -1.74
CA TYR A 168 5.36 -9.73 -0.44
C TYR A 168 4.17 -8.93 0.08
N THR A 169 3.09 -9.62 0.43
CA THR A 169 1.83 -8.98 0.84
C THR A 169 1.42 -9.47 2.21
N ILE A 170 1.04 -8.56 3.10
CA ILE A 170 0.59 -8.90 4.45
C ILE A 170 -0.74 -8.24 4.78
N ALA A 171 -1.52 -8.90 5.63
CA ALA A 171 -2.80 -8.40 6.13
C ALA A 171 -2.78 -8.31 7.65
N GLN A 172 -3.44 -7.29 8.19
CA GLN A 172 -3.73 -7.22 9.63
C GLN A 172 -4.65 -8.36 10.05
N ASP A 173 -4.36 -9.00 11.18
CA ASP A 173 -5.24 -10.02 11.76
C ASP A 173 -6.57 -9.45 12.28
N GLU A 174 -7.55 -10.34 12.44
CA GLU A 174 -8.89 -9.96 12.91
C GLU A 174 -8.86 -9.44 14.35
N ALA A 175 -8.03 -10.03 15.22
CA ALA A 175 -7.97 -9.71 16.64
C ALA A 175 -7.49 -8.28 16.92
N SER A 176 -6.61 -7.73 16.08
CA SER A 176 -6.11 -6.36 16.21
C SER A 176 -6.83 -5.35 15.32
N CYS A 177 -7.72 -5.79 14.43
CA CYS A 177 -8.53 -4.90 13.60
C CYS A 177 -9.67 -4.26 14.39
N VAL A 178 -9.94 -2.98 14.11
CA VAL A 178 -11.21 -2.36 14.50
C VAL A 178 -12.34 -2.87 13.60
N VAL A 179 -12.07 -2.98 12.30
CA VAL A 179 -12.99 -3.56 11.31
C VAL A 179 -12.21 -4.50 10.39
N PHE A 180 -12.51 -5.80 10.47
CA PHE A 180 -11.86 -6.83 9.65
C PHE A 180 -12.59 -7.02 8.30
N GLY A 181 -12.72 -5.94 7.52
CA GLY A 181 -13.34 -5.94 6.19
C GLY A 181 -12.30 -6.05 5.08
N MET A 182 -11.48 -5.01 4.91
CA MET A 182 -10.45 -4.93 3.87
C MET A 182 -9.45 -6.10 3.96
N PRO A 183 -8.88 -6.43 5.14
CA PRO A 183 -8.00 -7.59 5.28
C PRO A 183 -8.69 -8.90 4.90
N LYS A 184 -9.93 -9.11 5.36
CA LYS A 184 -10.74 -10.29 5.03
C LYS A 184 -10.95 -10.48 3.53
N GLN A 185 -11.20 -9.39 2.80
CA GLN A 185 -11.38 -9.43 1.34
C GLN A 185 -10.09 -9.76 0.61
N ALA A 186 -8.94 -9.23 1.05
CA ALA A 186 -7.65 -9.58 0.47
C ALA A 186 -7.27 -11.05 0.74
N ILE A 187 -7.52 -11.56 1.96
CA ILE A 187 -7.31 -12.97 2.32
C ILE A 187 -8.18 -13.88 1.46
N ALA A 188 -9.49 -13.57 1.32
CA ALA A 188 -10.41 -14.38 0.52
C ALA A 188 -10.04 -14.45 -0.97
N LYS A 189 -9.29 -13.46 -1.49
CA LYS A 189 -8.75 -13.46 -2.86
C LYS A 189 -7.45 -14.25 -3.03
N GLY A 190 -6.91 -14.84 -1.96
CA GLY A 190 -5.59 -15.48 -1.99
C GLY A 190 -4.47 -14.48 -2.26
N ALA A 191 -4.64 -13.22 -1.85
CA ALA A 191 -3.74 -12.12 -2.17
C ALA A 191 -2.69 -11.84 -1.08
N ILE A 192 -2.60 -12.68 -0.04
CA ILE A 192 -1.83 -12.42 1.18
C ILE A 192 -0.82 -13.53 1.40
N CYS A 193 0.46 -13.17 1.58
CA CYS A 193 1.52 -14.09 1.98
C CYS A 193 1.43 -14.45 3.48
N GLU A 194 1.13 -13.46 4.33
CA GLU A 194 1.09 -13.66 5.78
C GLU A 194 0.03 -12.76 6.44
N VAL A 195 -0.69 -13.31 7.43
CA VAL A 195 -1.59 -12.54 8.30
C VAL A 195 -0.87 -12.30 9.62
N VAL A 196 -0.78 -11.05 10.05
CA VAL A 196 0.02 -10.65 11.23
C VAL A 196 -0.74 -9.70 12.13
N SER A 197 -0.43 -9.72 13.43
CA SER A 197 -0.96 -8.73 14.37
C SER A 197 -0.43 -7.32 14.05
N LEU A 198 -1.15 -6.29 14.50
CA LEU A 198 -0.71 -4.90 14.39
C LEU A 198 0.72 -4.68 14.94
N ASP A 199 1.03 -5.31 16.07
CA ASP A 199 2.33 -5.15 16.75
C ASP A 199 3.47 -5.83 15.97
N SER A 200 3.17 -6.95 15.30
CA SER A 200 4.13 -7.68 14.47
C SER A 200 4.40 -7.02 13.12
N MET A 201 3.62 -6.02 12.70
CA MET A 201 3.83 -5.34 11.41
C MET A 201 5.17 -4.60 11.35
N VAL A 202 5.60 -4.02 12.47
CA VAL A 202 6.89 -3.33 12.58
C VAL A 202 8.02 -4.28 12.21
N ASP A 203 8.03 -5.48 12.80
CA ASP A 203 9.05 -6.50 12.51
C ASP A 203 9.07 -6.93 11.05
N LYS A 204 7.90 -7.00 10.39
CA LYS A 204 7.80 -7.33 8.96
C LYS A 204 8.35 -6.22 8.07
N ILE A 205 8.07 -4.96 8.41
CA ILE A 205 8.64 -3.80 7.70
C ILE A 205 10.17 -3.80 7.84
N LEU A 206 10.70 -4.02 9.04
CA LEU A 206 12.14 -4.08 9.28
C LEU A 206 12.80 -5.24 8.54
N SER A 207 12.18 -6.42 8.57
CA SER A 207 12.67 -7.61 7.86
C SER A 207 12.71 -7.39 6.34
N PHE A 208 11.70 -6.71 5.79
CA PHE A 208 11.68 -6.34 4.38
C PHE A 208 12.78 -5.33 4.03
N ALA A 209 12.94 -4.28 4.83
CA ALA A 209 14.00 -3.28 4.67
C ALA A 209 15.39 -3.94 4.66
N ALA A 210 15.65 -4.86 5.59
CA ALA A 210 16.90 -5.63 5.67
C ALA A 210 17.09 -6.66 4.53
N GLY A 211 16.04 -6.98 3.76
CA GLY A 211 16.10 -7.98 2.68
C GLY A 211 15.95 -9.43 3.15
N ASN A 212 15.50 -9.61 4.38
CA ASN A 212 15.26 -10.90 5.02
C ASN A 212 13.87 -11.46 4.69
N LEU A 213 12.97 -10.61 4.19
CA LEU A 213 11.64 -11.02 3.73
C LEU A 213 11.70 -11.32 2.22
N LYS A 214 11.75 -12.61 1.86
CA LYS A 214 11.70 -13.06 0.47
C LYS A 214 10.51 -13.98 0.25
N ARG A 215 9.79 -13.75 -0.84
CA ARG A 215 8.79 -14.69 -1.32
C ARG A 215 9.48 -15.73 -2.18
N PHE A 216 9.47 -16.99 -1.73
CA PHE A 216 9.96 -18.08 -2.56
C PHE A 216 8.97 -18.29 -3.71
N HIS A 217 9.47 -18.21 -4.95
CA HIS A 217 8.70 -18.69 -6.09
C HIS A 217 8.52 -20.19 -5.92
N LYS A 218 7.26 -20.65 -5.94
CA LYS A 218 7.00 -22.05 -6.32
C LYS A 218 7.44 -22.12 -7.78
N GLU A 219 8.54 -22.80 -8.07
CA GLU A 219 8.83 -23.23 -9.43
C GLU A 219 7.59 -23.99 -9.92
N GLU A 220 7.07 -23.60 -11.08
CA GLU A 220 6.05 -24.38 -11.76
C GLU A 220 6.66 -25.76 -12.02
N SER A 221 6.15 -26.78 -11.31
CA SER A 221 6.38 -28.15 -11.67
C SER A 221 5.68 -28.39 -13.01
N SER A 222 6.36 -28.09 -14.11
CA SER A 222 6.08 -28.68 -15.40
C SER A 222 6.37 -30.17 -15.28
N GLY A 223 5.37 -30.89 -14.79
CA GLY A 223 5.31 -32.34 -14.87
C GLY A 223 5.21 -32.72 -16.34
N GLU A 224 6.34 -33.08 -16.93
CA GLU A 224 6.36 -34.08 -17.98
C GLU A 224 5.84 -35.40 -17.36
N ASN A 225 4.61 -35.76 -17.71
CA ASN A 225 4.16 -37.14 -17.82
C ASN A 225 3.61 -37.20 -19.25
N GLY A 226 4.22 -37.93 -20.18
CA GLY A 226 4.50 -39.36 -20.10
C GLY A 226 3.53 -40.04 -21.05
#